data_AF-X8DMM3-F1
#
_entry.id   AF-X8DMM3-F1
#
_cell.length_a   1.000
_cell.length_b   1.000
_cell.length_c   1.000
_cell.angle_alpha   90.00
_cell.angle_beta   90.00
_cell.angle_gamma   90.00
#
_symmetry.space_group_name_H-M   'P 1'
#
loop_
_entity.id
_entity.type
_entity.pdbx_description
1 polymer ?
#
loop_
_entity_poly.entity_id
_entity_poly.type
_entity_poly.pdbx_seq_one_letter_code
_entity_poly.pdbx_strand_id
1 'polypeptide(L)'
;MGAGMSGICMAAKLKLVGISNFRVLEKATDIGGTWRDNRYPGLHCDVPSAFYQYSFHHNPNWSRWLSPGKEIYNYFSAVVQHYGLREHIELGVEVTRAEFVNGVWRVHDSVGAVREADFLIAATGVLHHPLRPEIPGLDDFAGLCFTLHGGTTRCV
;
A
#
# COMPACT_ATOMS: atom_id res chain seq x y z
N MET A 1 -4.70 -8.36 -1.60
CA MET A 1 -5.29 -7.14 -0.97
C MET A 1 -4.16 -6.21 -0.58
N GLY A 2 -4.22 -4.95 -1.01
CA GLY A 2 -3.20 -3.92 -0.82
C GLY A 2 -2.29 -3.76 -2.04
N ALA A 3 -2.09 -2.52 -2.48
CA ALA A 3 -1.18 -2.11 -3.56
C ALA A 3 0.04 -1.35 -3.02
N GLY A 4 0.50 -1.72 -1.82
CA GLY A 4 1.83 -1.37 -1.31
C GLY A 4 2.92 -2.28 -1.86
N MET A 5 4.12 -2.21 -1.27
CA MET A 5 5.30 -2.99 -1.68
C MET A 5 4.99 -4.49 -1.86
N SER A 6 4.41 -5.14 -0.85
CA SER A 6 4.13 -6.58 -0.94
C SER A 6 3.15 -6.95 -2.06
N GLY A 7 2.11 -6.13 -2.28
CA GLY A 7 1.10 -6.36 -3.31
C GLY A 7 1.64 -6.15 -4.73
N ILE A 8 2.46 -5.10 -4.91
CA ILE A 8 3.14 -4.82 -6.18
C ILE A 8 4.15 -5.93 -6.50
N CYS A 9 4.92 -6.38 -5.51
CA CYS A 9 5.86 -7.50 -5.66
C CYS A 9 5.14 -8.77 -6.14
N MET A 10 4.04 -9.13 -5.46
CA MET A 10 3.21 -10.28 -5.81
C MET A 10 2.67 -10.18 -7.24
N ALA A 11 2.08 -9.04 -7.60
CA ALA A 11 1.54 -8.82 -8.94
C ALA A 11 2.62 -8.94 -10.03
N ALA A 12 3.79 -8.34 -9.80
CA ALA A 12 4.92 -8.45 -10.73
C ALA A 12 5.41 -9.89 -10.88
N LYS A 13 5.53 -10.64 -9.77
CA LYS A 13 5.93 -12.05 -9.80
C LYS A 13 4.93 -12.94 -10.53
N LEU A 14 3.62 -12.73 -10.34
CA LEU A 14 2.59 -13.45 -11.08
C LEU A 14 2.69 -13.19 -12.59
N LYS A 15 2.85 -11.92 -13.01
CA LYS A 15 3.05 -11.57 -14.43
C LYS A 15 4.30 -12.22 -15.02
N LEU A 16 5.42 -12.22 -14.28
CA LEU A 16 6.68 -12.81 -14.72
C LEU A 16 6.59 -14.33 -14.97
N VAL A 17 5.67 -15.04 -14.32
CA VAL A 17 5.42 -16.48 -14.55
C VAL A 17 4.21 -16.74 -15.46
N GLY A 18 3.67 -15.69 -16.11
CA GLY A 18 2.57 -15.81 -17.06
C GLY A 18 1.17 -15.92 -16.45
N ILE A 19 1.02 -15.72 -15.14
CA ILE A 19 -0.29 -15.71 -14.48
C ILE A 19 -0.88 -14.31 -14.62
N SER A 20 -1.99 -14.20 -15.33
CA SER A 20 -2.72 -12.94 -15.56
C SER A 20 -4.09 -12.90 -14.87
N ASN A 21 -4.64 -14.04 -14.43
CA ASN A 21 -5.92 -14.10 -13.73
C ASN A 21 -5.74 -13.75 -12.25
N PHE A 22 -5.53 -12.47 -11.95
CA PHE A 22 -5.50 -11.96 -10.59
C PHE A 22 -5.98 -10.50 -10.54
N ARG A 23 -6.37 -10.07 -9.34
CA ARG A 23 -6.74 -8.70 -9.01
C ARG A 23 -6.06 -8.26 -7.72
N VAL A 24 -5.67 -7.00 -7.67
CA VAL A 24 -5.16 -6.32 -6.47
C VAL A 24 -6.18 -5.26 -6.07
N LEU A 25 -6.85 -5.46 -4.94
CA LEU A 25 -7.79 -4.50 -4.37
C LEU A 25 -7.06 -3.59 -3.38
N GLU A 26 -7.16 -2.27 -3.56
CA GLU A 26 -6.54 -1.25 -2.73
C GLU A 26 -7.58 -0.24 -2.26
N LYS A 27 -7.64 -0.01 -0.94
CA LYS A 27 -8.62 0.90 -0.33
C LYS A 27 -8.40 2.36 -0.72
N ALA A 28 -7.16 2.78 -0.91
CA ALA A 28 -6.85 4.16 -1.25
C ALA A 28 -7.03 4.45 -2.74
N THR A 29 -6.97 5.72 -3.10
CA THR A 29 -7.11 6.22 -4.48
C THR A 29 -5.82 6.14 -5.29
N ASP A 30 -4.74 5.60 -4.73
CA ASP A 30 -3.43 5.48 -5.39
C ASP A 30 -2.64 4.28 -4.85
N ILE A 31 -1.59 3.85 -5.56
CA ILE A 31 -0.68 2.76 -5.14
C ILE A 31 0.34 3.25 -4.11
N GLY A 32 1.20 2.35 -3.61
CA GLY A 32 2.41 2.72 -2.85
C GLY A 32 2.32 2.49 -1.34
N GLY A 33 1.13 2.23 -0.79
CA GLY A 33 0.94 1.85 0.62
C GLY A 33 1.60 2.83 1.58
N THR A 34 2.52 2.35 2.44
CA THR A 34 3.30 3.19 3.38
C THR A 34 3.90 4.44 2.72
N TRP A 35 4.44 4.33 1.52
CA TRP A 35 5.08 5.44 0.82
C TRP A 35 4.09 6.38 0.14
N ARG A 36 2.80 6.05 0.12
CA ARG A 36 1.70 6.94 -0.22
C ARG A 36 1.11 7.61 1.02
N ASP A 37 0.89 6.83 2.06
CA ASP A 37 0.16 7.27 3.27
C ASP A 37 1.00 8.20 4.16
N ASN A 38 2.32 8.06 4.15
CA ASN A 38 3.21 8.94 4.92
C ASN A 38 3.75 10.07 4.02
N ARG A 39 3.59 11.31 4.50
CA ARG A 39 3.92 12.55 3.76
C ARG A 39 4.62 13.61 4.61
N TYR A 40 5.03 13.28 5.83
CA TYR A 40 5.65 14.25 6.73
C TYR A 40 7.03 14.70 6.20
N PRO A 41 7.44 15.96 6.48
CA PRO A 41 8.76 16.46 6.09
C PRO A 41 9.88 15.59 6.68
N GLY A 42 10.86 15.22 5.86
CA GLY A 42 11.97 14.38 6.30
C GLY A 42 11.69 12.88 6.33
N LEU A 43 10.58 12.40 5.75
CA LEU A 43 10.35 10.97 5.53
C LEU A 43 11.45 10.36 4.63
N HIS A 44 12.20 9.41 5.18
CA HIS A 44 13.21 8.61 4.49
C HIS A 44 13.10 7.15 4.92
N CYS A 45 13.66 6.24 4.12
CA CYS A 45 13.85 4.85 4.54
C CYS A 45 15.08 4.73 5.44
N ASP A 46 15.01 3.84 6.42
CA ASP A 46 16.10 3.43 7.30
C ASP A 46 16.96 2.29 6.71
N VAL A 47 16.49 1.66 5.64
CA VAL A 47 17.22 0.66 4.86
C VAL A 47 17.97 1.35 3.71
N PRO A 48 19.24 0.99 3.43
CA PRO A 48 19.94 1.49 2.26
C PRO A 48 19.16 1.26 0.96
N SER A 49 19.06 2.29 0.12
CA SER A 49 18.24 2.28 -1.10
C SER A 49 18.55 1.10 -2.04
N ALA A 50 19.83 0.71 -2.11
CA ALA A 50 20.26 -0.45 -2.90
C ALA A 50 19.67 -1.78 -2.42
N PHE A 51 19.27 -1.88 -1.15
CA PHE A 51 18.60 -3.04 -0.57
C PHE A 51 17.08 -2.85 -0.48
N TYR A 52 16.59 -1.61 -0.46
CA TYR A 52 15.16 -1.30 -0.43
C TYR A 52 14.55 -1.23 -1.84
N GLN A 53 14.70 -2.32 -2.59
CA GLN A 53 14.19 -2.50 -3.95
C GLN A 53 13.93 -3.98 -4.23
N TYR A 54 13.20 -4.30 -5.29
CA TYR A 54 13.01 -5.66 -5.73
C TYR A 54 14.27 -6.23 -6.39
N SER A 55 14.62 -7.46 -6.03
CA SER A 55 15.74 -8.20 -6.61
C SER A 55 15.59 -8.52 -8.11
N PHE A 56 14.41 -8.30 -8.68
CA PHE A 56 14.11 -8.48 -10.09
C PHE A 56 13.92 -7.15 -10.84
N HIS A 57 14.04 -6.01 -10.15
CA HIS A 57 13.87 -4.68 -10.74
C HIS A 57 14.75 -3.66 -10.01
N HIS A 58 16.02 -3.63 -10.37
CA HIS A 58 16.99 -2.72 -9.76
C HIS A 58 16.86 -1.29 -10.29
N ASN A 59 17.03 -0.31 -9.42
CA ASN A 59 17.15 1.10 -9.73
C ASN A 59 18.60 1.57 -9.47
N PRO A 60 19.39 1.90 -10.51
CA PRO A 60 20.74 2.42 -10.32
C PRO A 60 20.77 3.92 -9.99
N ASN A 61 19.64 4.61 -10.07
CA ASN A 61 19.54 6.07 -10.03
C ASN A 61 19.08 6.60 -8.66
N TRP A 62 19.26 5.83 -7.58
CA TRP A 62 18.97 6.32 -6.24
C TRP A 62 19.80 7.56 -5.92
N SER A 63 19.14 8.65 -5.53
CA SER A 63 19.79 9.94 -5.30
C SER A 63 20.66 9.96 -4.04
N ARG A 64 20.38 9.06 -3.09
CA ARG A 64 21.03 9.00 -1.77
C ARG A 64 21.13 7.56 -1.27
N TRP A 65 22.04 7.35 -0.32
CA TRP A 65 22.15 6.07 0.40
C TRP A 65 20.85 5.70 1.12
N LEU A 66 20.17 6.69 1.71
CA LEU A 66 18.83 6.57 2.31
C LEU A 66 17.86 7.45 1.54
N SER A 67 17.04 6.86 0.68
CA SER A 67 16.17 7.61 -0.24
C SER A 67 15.00 8.31 0.48
N PRO A 68 14.64 9.53 0.07
CA PRO A 68 13.41 10.18 0.50
C PRO A 68 12.17 9.37 0.10
N GLY A 69 11.10 9.47 0.90
CA GLY A 69 9.89 8.67 0.66
C GLY A 69 9.24 8.90 -0.70
N LYS A 70 9.33 10.11 -1.27
CA LYS A 70 8.83 10.40 -2.62
C LYS A 70 9.59 9.63 -3.70
N GLU A 71 10.90 9.44 -3.53
CA GLU A 71 11.72 8.70 -4.49
C GLU A 71 11.36 7.21 -4.46
N ILE A 72 11.13 6.67 -3.27
CA ILE A 72 10.69 5.27 -3.10
C ILE A 72 9.28 5.06 -3.65
N TYR A 73 8.38 6.01 -3.45
CA TYR A 73 7.07 6.00 -4.10
C TYR A 73 7.20 5.94 -5.63
N ASN A 74 8.07 6.78 -6.21
CA ASN A 74 8.29 6.82 -7.65
C ASN A 74 8.87 5.48 -8.17
N TYR A 75 9.76 4.84 -7.42
CA TYR A 75 10.27 3.51 -7.74
C TYR A 75 9.14 2.48 -7.87
N PHE A 76 8.22 2.41 -6.90
CA PHE A 76 7.09 1.47 -6.99
C PHE A 76 6.12 1.82 -8.12
N SER A 77 5.90 3.10 -8.39
CA SER A 77 5.13 3.54 -9.56
C SER A 77 5.78 3.09 -10.87
N ALA A 78 7.10 3.17 -10.98
CA ALA A 78 7.84 2.70 -12.15
C ALA A 78 7.72 1.18 -12.33
N VAL A 79 7.76 0.41 -11.24
CA VAL A 79 7.53 -1.05 -11.28
C VAL A 79 6.12 -1.37 -11.78
N VAL A 80 5.09 -0.68 -11.26
CA VAL A 80 3.69 -0.86 -11.70
C VAL A 80 3.56 -0.60 -13.21
N GLN A 81 4.21 0.46 -13.71
CA GLN A 81 4.21 0.78 -15.14
C GLN A 81 4.97 -0.27 -15.96
N HIS A 82 6.18 -0.65 -15.55
CA HIS A 82 7.06 -1.55 -16.28
C HIS A 82 6.45 -2.94 -16.50
N TYR A 83 5.77 -3.49 -15.49
CA TYR A 83 5.13 -4.81 -15.58
C TYR A 83 3.65 -4.74 -16.01
N GLY A 84 3.14 -3.57 -16.40
CA GLY A 84 1.75 -3.40 -16.82
C GLY A 84 0.74 -3.74 -15.73
N LEU A 85 1.05 -3.49 -14.46
CA LEU A 85 0.22 -3.95 -13.34
C LEU A 85 -1.05 -3.11 -13.15
N ARG A 86 -1.10 -1.92 -13.74
CA ARG A 86 -2.20 -0.96 -13.51
C ARG A 86 -3.57 -1.53 -13.86
N GLU A 87 -3.66 -2.38 -14.87
CA GLU A 87 -4.88 -3.06 -15.32
C GLU A 87 -5.40 -4.11 -14.32
N HIS A 88 -4.53 -4.62 -13.45
CA HIS A 88 -4.87 -5.59 -12.41
C HIS A 88 -5.19 -4.94 -11.05
N ILE A 89 -4.95 -3.63 -10.91
CA ILE A 89 -5.11 -2.90 -9.65
C ILE A 89 -6.41 -2.10 -9.67
N GLU A 90 -7.30 -2.43 -8.73
CA GLU A 90 -8.54 -1.70 -8.46
C GLU A 90 -8.34 -0.84 -7.20
N LEU A 91 -8.39 0.48 -7.40
CA LEU A 91 -8.21 1.49 -6.36
C LEU A 91 -9.59 1.90 -5.80
N GLY A 92 -9.61 2.43 -4.59
CA GLY A 92 -10.86 2.80 -3.90
C GLY A 92 -11.72 1.60 -3.48
N VAL A 93 -11.14 0.39 -3.43
CA VAL A 93 -11.82 -0.85 -3.07
C VAL A 93 -11.27 -1.35 -1.75
N GLU A 94 -12.00 -1.07 -0.66
CA GLU A 94 -11.70 -1.61 0.65
C GLU A 94 -12.34 -2.99 0.82
N VAL A 95 -11.54 -4.01 1.08
CA VAL A 95 -12.06 -5.32 1.48
C VAL A 95 -12.47 -5.26 2.94
N THR A 96 -13.74 -5.54 3.22
CA THR A 96 -14.34 -5.48 4.57
C THR A 96 -14.45 -6.85 5.22
N ARG A 97 -14.57 -7.91 4.41
CA ARG A 97 -14.69 -9.29 4.88
C ARG A 97 -14.16 -10.27 3.84
N ALA A 98 -13.51 -11.33 4.30
CA ALA A 98 -13.18 -12.49 3.47
C ALA A 98 -13.52 -13.77 4.23
N GLU A 99 -14.12 -14.74 3.54
CA GLU A 99 -14.49 -16.03 4.10
C GLU A 99 -14.20 -17.16 3.13
N PHE A 100 -13.76 -18.31 3.63
CA PHE A 100 -13.49 -19.49 2.83
C PHE A 100 -14.64 -20.47 2.99
N VAL A 101 -15.42 -20.67 1.91
CA VAL A 101 -16.64 -21.47 1.93
C VAL A 101 -16.65 -22.35 0.69
N ASN A 102 -16.92 -23.65 0.86
CA ASN A 102 -17.00 -24.62 -0.24
C ASN A 102 -15.76 -24.66 -1.16
N GLY A 103 -14.57 -24.43 -0.61
CA GLY A 103 -13.31 -24.50 -1.36
C GLY A 103 -12.93 -23.22 -2.10
N VAL A 104 -13.69 -22.14 -1.97
CA VAL A 104 -13.40 -20.84 -2.60
C VAL A 104 -13.40 -19.71 -1.58
N TRP A 105 -12.57 -18.69 -1.81
CA TRP A 105 -12.63 -17.44 -1.05
C TRP A 105 -13.74 -16.57 -1.60
N ARG A 106 -14.60 -16.06 -0.70
CA ARG A 106 -15.53 -14.96 -0.97
C ARG A 106 -15.01 -13.70 -0.32
N VAL A 107 -14.76 -12.68 -1.14
CA VAL A 107 -14.17 -11.40 -0.75
C VAL A 107 -15.23 -10.32 -0.92
N HIS A 108 -15.65 -9.72 0.18
CA HIS A 108 -16.64 -8.64 0.23
C HIS A 108 -15.91 -7.30 0.31
N ASP A 109 -16.35 -6.33 -0.49
CA ASP A 109 -15.83 -4.97 -0.44
C ASP A 109 -16.83 -3.96 0.18
N SER A 110 -16.34 -2.77 0.48
CA SER A 110 -17.11 -1.69 1.10
C SER A 110 -18.19 -1.11 0.19
N VAL A 111 -18.15 -1.41 -1.12
CA VAL A 111 -19.17 -1.01 -2.10
C VAL A 111 -20.24 -2.08 -2.33
N GLY A 112 -20.16 -3.20 -1.59
CA GLY A 112 -21.16 -4.27 -1.59
C GLY A 112 -20.95 -5.35 -2.65
N ALA A 113 -19.83 -5.34 -3.38
CA ALA A 113 -19.51 -6.42 -4.30
C ALA A 113 -18.94 -7.62 -3.55
N VAL A 114 -19.24 -8.82 -4.06
CA VAL A 114 -18.69 -10.08 -3.59
C VAL A 114 -17.95 -10.74 -4.75
N ARG A 115 -16.68 -11.07 -4.52
CA ARG A 115 -15.80 -11.67 -5.53
C ARG A 115 -15.34 -13.03 -5.06
N GLU A 116 -15.22 -13.96 -5.99
CA GLU A 116 -14.68 -15.29 -5.72
C GLU A 116 -13.23 -15.39 -6.18
N ALA A 117 -12.40 -16.10 -5.43
CA ALA A 117 -11.01 -16.37 -5.76
C ALA A 117 -10.57 -17.73 -5.23
N ASP A 118 -9.70 -18.41 -5.97
CA ASP A 118 -9.07 -19.66 -5.52
C ASP A 118 -8.05 -19.39 -4.39
N PHE A 119 -7.37 -18.23 -4.46
CA PHE A 119 -6.36 -17.82 -3.50
C PHE A 119 -6.58 -16.38 -3.04
N LEU A 120 -6.35 -16.15 -1.75
CA LEU A 120 -6.34 -14.81 -1.16
C LEU A 120 -4.96 -14.51 -0.59
N ILE A 121 -4.34 -13.43 -1.08
CA ILE A 121 -3.04 -12.95 -0.56
C ILE A 121 -3.27 -11.63 0.19
N ALA A 122 -2.99 -11.65 1.50
CA ALA A 122 -3.05 -10.47 2.36
C ALA A 122 -1.72 -9.70 2.30
N ALA A 123 -1.72 -8.55 1.62
CA ALA A 123 -0.60 -7.62 1.49
C ALA A 123 -1.01 -6.24 2.05
N THR A 124 -1.76 -6.24 3.16
CA THR A 124 -2.37 -5.06 3.78
C THR A 124 -1.37 -4.19 4.54
N GLY A 125 -0.16 -4.70 4.80
CA GLY A 125 0.88 -4.00 5.54
C GLY A 125 0.62 -4.01 7.05
N VAL A 126 1.67 -3.75 7.84
CA VAL A 126 1.62 -3.85 9.32
C VAL A 126 1.46 -2.50 10.02
N LEU A 127 1.66 -1.38 9.32
CA LEU A 127 1.70 -0.02 9.89
C LEU A 127 0.77 0.93 9.11
N HIS A 128 -0.52 0.58 9.01
CA HIS A 128 -1.48 1.32 8.19
C HIS A 128 -2.73 1.80 8.95
N HIS A 129 -2.79 1.53 10.26
CA HIS A 129 -3.79 2.08 11.16
C HIS A 129 -3.06 2.96 12.18
N PRO A 130 -3.17 4.29 12.09
CA PRO A 130 -2.60 5.16 13.09
C PRO A 130 -3.25 4.91 14.46
N LEU A 131 -2.42 4.84 15.50
CA LEU A 131 -2.88 4.80 16.88
C LEU A 131 -3.03 6.23 17.39
N ARG A 132 -4.25 6.64 17.72
CA ARG A 132 -4.50 7.89 18.44
C ARG A 132 -4.34 7.61 19.94
N PRO A 133 -3.40 8.26 20.65
CA PRO A 133 -3.24 8.05 22.08
C PRO A 133 -4.41 8.69 22.85
N GLU A 134 -4.84 8.05 23.93
CA GLU A 134 -5.84 8.59 24.85
C GLU A 134 -5.15 9.54 25.84
N ILE A 135 -5.03 10.81 25.45
CA ILE A 135 -4.45 11.87 26.29
C ILE A 135 -5.59 12.79 26.74
N PRO A 136 -5.87 12.92 28.05
CA PRO A 136 -6.86 13.86 28.55
C PRO A 136 -6.59 15.29 28.05
N GLY A 137 -7.61 15.94 27.48
CA GLY A 137 -7.50 17.30 26.93
C GLY A 137 -6.87 17.40 25.54
N LEU A 138 -6.57 16.28 24.86
CA LEU A 138 -6.00 16.30 23.51
C LEU A 138 -6.93 16.96 22.48
N ASP A 139 -8.24 16.78 22.65
CA ASP A 139 -9.28 17.40 21.83
C ASP A 139 -9.47 18.89 22.11
N ASP A 140 -9.02 19.38 23.27
CA ASP A 140 -9.11 20.79 23.66
C ASP A 140 -7.94 21.63 23.10
N PHE A 141 -6.96 20.99 22.45
CA PHE A 141 -5.81 21.68 21.90
C PHE A 141 -6.20 22.56 20.70
N ALA A 142 -6.20 23.88 20.89
CA ALA A 142 -6.58 24.86 19.87
C ALA A 142 -5.55 25.06 18.74
N GLY A 143 -4.37 24.44 18.84
CA GLY A 143 -3.33 24.52 17.82
C GLY A 143 -3.49 23.48 16.71
N LEU A 144 -2.59 23.51 15.74
CA LEU A 144 -2.55 22.48 14.69
C LEU A 144 -1.99 21.16 15.25
N CYS A 145 -2.76 20.09 15.12
CA CYS A 145 -2.34 18.73 15.45
C CYS A 145 -2.33 17.89 14.17
N PHE A 146 -1.35 16.99 14.05
CA PHE A 146 -1.19 16.11 12.89
C PHE A 146 -0.79 14.72 13.33
N THR A 147 -1.34 13.71 12.68
CA THR A 147 -0.82 12.34 12.73
C THR A 147 0.16 12.15 11.59
N LEU A 148 1.30 11.49 11.84
CA LEU A 148 2.33 11.30 10.82
C LEU A 148 1.90 10.34 9.68
N HIS A 149 0.87 9.55 9.93
CA HIS A 149 0.26 8.58 9.00
C HIS A 149 -1.08 9.10 8.47
N GLY A 150 -1.21 9.21 7.15
CA GLY A 150 -2.39 9.80 6.52
C GLY A 150 -2.43 11.32 6.69
N GLY A 151 -2.83 12.03 5.64
CA GLY A 151 -2.96 13.48 5.68
C GLY A 151 -3.88 13.98 6.80
N THR A 152 -3.81 15.29 7.03
CA THR A 152 -4.51 16.12 8.02
C THR A 152 -5.76 15.51 8.65
N THR A 153 -5.64 14.92 9.84
CA THR A 153 -6.76 14.89 10.79
C THR A 153 -6.73 16.24 11.51
N ARG A 154 -7.72 17.11 11.28
CA ARG A 154 -7.96 18.17 12.26
C ARG A 154 -8.31 17.48 13.58
N CYS A 155 -7.89 18.03 14.72
CA CYS A 155 -8.59 17.76 15.97
C CYS A 155 -9.98 18.38 15.87
N VAL A 156 -10.90 17.68 15.19
CA VAL A 156 -12.35 17.77 15.38
C VAL A 156 -12.93 16.40 15.11
#